data_AF-A0A3D3G5J3-F1
#
_entry.id   AF-A0A3D3G5J3-F1
#
_cell.length_a   1.000
_cell.length_b   1.000
_cell.length_c   1.000
_cell.angle_alpha   90.00
_cell.angle_beta   90.00
_cell.angle_gamma   90.00
#
_symmetry.space_group_name_H-M   'P 1'
#
loop_
_entity.id
_entity.type
_entity.pdbx_description
1 polymer ?
#
loop_
_entity_poly.entity_id
_entity_poly.type
_entity_poly.pdbx_seq_one_letter_code
_entity_poly.pdbx_strand_id
1 'polypeptide(L)'
;MYPKQIWEELRLEVGENNTIFDIAAGYGHAANFLHPSNAYYGIDINKHFVSYGCKKGGNLELKNIFDPAAYRPSDIFLAIDIVHHLSAEKSKELFNLVFQHAKKKVIIIDPAFVSIARKCGPLGAFLGWLFRVLDNDGFTTIDRWMSEREYRDLFQSRFGSVYGKDFEVTPQKIIGYHFVVFNRKAETLSET
;
A
#
# COMPACT_ATOMS: atom_id res chain seq x y z
N MET A 1 -8.29 -9.61 9.23
CA MET A 1 -9.49 -8.78 8.95
C MET A 1 -9.19 -7.38 9.45
N TYR A 2 -9.20 -6.40 8.57
CA TYR A 2 -8.87 -5.01 8.90
C TYR A 2 -9.95 -4.38 9.78
N PRO A 3 -9.59 -3.55 10.79
CA PRO A 3 -10.54 -2.75 11.54
C PRO A 3 -11.42 -1.89 10.63
N LYS A 4 -12.71 -1.77 10.93
CA LYS A 4 -13.67 -0.95 10.16
C LYS A 4 -13.18 0.49 9.97
N GLN A 5 -12.53 1.05 10.98
CA GLN A 5 -11.99 2.40 10.98
C GLN A 5 -10.96 2.64 9.86
N ILE A 6 -10.18 1.63 9.46
CA ILE A 6 -9.21 1.76 8.38
C ILE A 6 -9.90 1.99 7.04
N TRP A 7 -10.99 1.26 6.80
CA TRP A 7 -11.76 1.39 5.57
C TRP A 7 -12.56 2.69 5.52
N GLU A 8 -13.07 3.15 6.66
CA GLU A 8 -13.71 4.46 6.80
C GLU A 8 -12.71 5.58 6.48
N GLU A 9 -11.50 5.53 7.06
CA GLU A 9 -10.45 6.51 6.78
C GLU A 9 -10.01 6.45 5.31
N LEU A 10 -9.79 5.25 4.76
CA LEU A 10 -9.44 5.07 3.35
C LEU A 10 -10.48 5.73 2.43
N ARG A 11 -11.76 5.51 2.71
CA ARG A 11 -12.86 6.10 1.93
C ARG A 11 -12.84 7.62 2.01
N LEU A 12 -12.60 8.20 3.20
CA LEU A 12 -12.52 9.65 3.39
C LEU A 12 -11.33 10.25 2.64
N GLU A 13 -10.15 9.63 2.74
CA GLU A 13 -8.93 10.11 2.09
C GLU A 13 -8.97 9.99 0.56
N VAL A 14 -9.63 8.94 0.05
CA VAL A 14 -9.86 8.75 -1.38
C VAL A 14 -10.89 9.74 -1.92
N GLY A 15 -11.98 9.96 -1.19
CA GLY A 15 -13.09 10.80 -1.65
C GLY A 15 -13.83 10.20 -2.86
N GLU A 16 -14.25 11.08 -3.78
CA GLU A 16 -15.11 10.75 -4.91
C GLU A 16 -14.49 11.15 -6.26
N ASN A 17 -14.96 10.51 -7.34
CA ASN A 17 -14.59 10.83 -8.73
C ASN A 17 -13.07 10.75 -9.02
N ASN A 18 -12.38 9.80 -8.38
CA ASN A 18 -10.95 9.56 -8.60
C ASN A 18 -10.71 8.24 -9.34
N THR A 19 -9.63 8.22 -10.13
CA THR A 19 -9.04 6.99 -10.67
C THR A 19 -8.07 6.39 -9.65
N ILE A 20 -8.22 5.10 -9.37
CA ILE A 20 -7.50 4.40 -8.31
C ILE A 20 -6.71 3.23 -8.90
N PHE A 21 -5.44 3.16 -8.54
CA PHE A 21 -4.55 2.07 -8.88
C PHE A 21 -4.08 1.34 -7.62
N ASP A 22 -4.46 0.08 -7.46
CA ASP A 22 -4.11 -0.74 -6.30
C ASP A 22 -2.96 -1.70 -6.68
N ILE A 23 -1.77 -1.46 -6.13
CA ILE A 23 -0.60 -2.32 -6.37
C ILE A 23 -0.60 -3.49 -5.38
N ALA A 24 -0.40 -4.71 -5.90
CA ALA A 24 -0.55 -5.93 -5.12
C ALA A 24 -1.95 -6.02 -4.47
N ALA A 25 -2.98 -5.83 -5.30
CA ALA A 25 -4.37 -5.67 -4.88
C ALA A 25 -4.98 -6.91 -4.20
N GLY A 26 -4.28 -8.05 -4.22
CA GLY A 26 -4.84 -9.35 -3.89
C GLY A 26 -6.09 -9.60 -4.74
N TYR A 27 -7.20 -9.91 -4.08
CA TYR A 27 -8.48 -10.13 -4.75
C TYR A 27 -9.33 -8.85 -4.91
N GLY A 28 -8.74 -7.67 -4.72
CA GLY A 28 -9.39 -6.37 -4.93
C GLY A 28 -10.35 -5.96 -3.81
N HIS A 29 -10.07 -6.35 -2.57
CA HIS A 29 -11.00 -6.14 -1.44
C HIS A 29 -11.32 -4.67 -1.19
N ALA A 30 -10.32 -3.79 -1.33
CA ALA A 30 -10.44 -2.36 -1.05
C ALA A 30 -11.56 -1.69 -1.86
N ALA A 31 -11.80 -2.15 -3.10
CA ALA A 31 -12.84 -1.63 -3.99
C ALA A 31 -14.24 -1.59 -3.35
N ASN A 32 -14.54 -2.51 -2.43
CA ASN A 32 -15.86 -2.59 -1.78
C ASN A 32 -16.14 -1.46 -0.77
N PHE A 33 -15.10 -0.73 -0.36
CA PHE A 33 -15.22 0.32 0.66
C PHE A 33 -15.17 1.73 0.07
N LEU A 34 -14.73 1.84 -1.18
CA LEU A 34 -14.57 3.11 -1.88
C LEU A 34 -15.93 3.65 -2.36
N HIS A 35 -15.99 4.96 -2.61
CA HIS A 35 -17.19 5.55 -3.20
C HIS A 35 -17.44 4.98 -4.61
N PRO A 36 -18.70 4.67 -5.01
CA PRO A 36 -19.01 4.07 -6.31
C PRO A 36 -18.64 4.91 -7.53
N SER A 37 -18.44 6.23 -7.36
CA SER A 37 -17.99 7.11 -8.45
C SER A 37 -16.50 7.01 -8.76
N ASN A 38 -15.74 6.26 -7.96
CA ASN A 38 -14.32 6.03 -8.22
C ASN A 38 -14.13 4.90 -9.24
N ALA A 39 -13.13 5.07 -10.12
CA ALA A 39 -12.74 4.04 -11.08
C ALA A 39 -11.56 3.24 -10.53
N TYR A 40 -11.83 2.04 -10.01
CA TYR A 40 -10.83 1.15 -9.43
C TYR A 40 -10.17 0.23 -10.46
N TYR A 41 -8.88 -0.02 -10.29
CA TYR A 41 -8.14 -1.07 -10.97
C TYR A 41 -6.98 -1.55 -10.10
N GLY A 42 -6.77 -2.85 -10.08
CA GLY A 42 -5.69 -3.46 -9.33
C GLY A 42 -4.84 -4.40 -10.17
N ILE A 43 -3.60 -4.59 -9.75
CA ILE A 43 -2.72 -5.63 -10.29
C ILE A 43 -2.23 -6.53 -9.18
N ASP A 44 -2.05 -7.80 -9.51
CA ASP A 44 -1.45 -8.77 -8.59
C ASP A 44 -0.71 -9.87 -9.37
N ILE A 45 0.33 -10.46 -8.77
CA ILE A 45 1.09 -11.57 -9.38
C ILE A 45 0.44 -12.94 -9.13
N ASN A 46 -0.45 -13.03 -8.14
CA ASN A 46 -1.14 -14.25 -7.79
C ASN A 46 -2.40 -14.43 -8.66
N LYS A 47 -2.29 -15.33 -9.65
CA LYS A 47 -3.39 -15.69 -10.57
C LYS A 47 -4.68 -16.09 -9.86
N HIS A 48 -4.62 -16.68 -8.65
CA HIS A 48 -5.81 -17.12 -7.93
C HIS A 48 -6.58 -15.94 -7.36
N PHE A 49 -5.87 -14.93 -6.83
CA PHE A 49 -6.47 -13.71 -6.34
C PHE A 49 -7.11 -12.91 -7.47
N VAL A 50 -6.40 -12.70 -8.57
CA VAL A 50 -6.92 -12.02 -9.76
C VAL A 50 -8.16 -12.74 -10.29
N SER A 51 -8.09 -14.06 -10.48
CA SER A 51 -9.22 -14.85 -10.99
C SER A 51 -10.44 -14.76 -10.08
N TYR A 52 -10.25 -14.82 -8.76
CA TYR A 52 -11.34 -14.69 -7.79
C TYR A 52 -11.97 -13.29 -7.83
N GLY A 53 -11.15 -12.23 -7.79
CA GLY A 53 -11.64 -10.84 -7.82
C GLY A 53 -12.38 -10.51 -9.11
N CYS A 54 -11.88 -10.95 -10.28
CA CYS A 54 -12.58 -10.78 -11.55
C CYS A 54 -13.93 -11.52 -11.59
N LYS A 55 -14.02 -12.74 -11.03
CA LYS A 55 -15.31 -13.47 -10.89
C LYS A 55 -16.32 -12.74 -10.01
N LYS A 56 -15.86 -11.84 -9.13
CA LYS A 56 -16.70 -10.98 -8.29
C LYS A 56 -17.02 -9.63 -8.93
N GLY A 57 -16.66 -9.43 -10.20
CA GLY A 57 -16.87 -8.17 -10.93
C GLY A 57 -15.76 -7.13 -10.71
N GLY A 58 -14.64 -7.52 -10.08
CA GLY A 58 -13.49 -6.65 -9.88
C GLY A 58 -12.70 -6.42 -11.18
N ASN A 59 -12.13 -5.22 -11.32
CA ASN A 59 -11.25 -4.85 -12.41
C ASN A 59 -9.79 -5.10 -12.01
N LEU A 60 -9.29 -6.32 -12.25
CA LEU A 60 -7.96 -6.76 -11.86
C LEU A 60 -7.21 -7.39 -13.04
N GLU A 61 -5.88 -7.28 -13.04
CA GLU A 61 -5.02 -7.94 -14.03
C GLU A 61 -3.83 -8.68 -13.37
N LEU A 62 -3.43 -9.79 -14.00
CA LEU A 62 -2.26 -10.58 -13.60
C LEU A 62 -0.99 -9.89 -14.11
N LYS A 63 -0.32 -9.14 -13.25
CA LYS A 63 0.86 -8.31 -13.62
C LYS A 63 1.87 -8.27 -12.47
N ASN A 64 3.12 -8.02 -12.83
CA ASN A 64 4.21 -7.85 -11.86
C ASN A 64 4.30 -6.37 -11.45
N ILE A 65 4.32 -6.08 -10.15
CA ILE A 65 4.45 -4.71 -9.62
C ILE A 65 5.81 -4.05 -9.91
N PHE A 66 6.81 -4.82 -10.34
CA PHE A 66 8.12 -4.33 -10.77
C PHE A 66 8.23 -4.15 -12.29
N ASP A 67 7.18 -4.48 -13.06
CA ASP A 67 7.14 -4.20 -14.50
C ASP A 67 6.64 -2.77 -14.75
N PRO A 68 7.47 -1.85 -15.29
CA PRO A 68 7.04 -0.48 -15.58
C PRO A 68 5.85 -0.42 -16.55
N ALA A 69 5.72 -1.38 -17.48
CA ALA A 69 4.62 -1.41 -18.44
C ALA A 69 3.26 -1.79 -17.80
N ALA A 70 3.26 -2.28 -16.55
CA ALA A 70 2.05 -2.56 -15.80
C ALA A 70 1.33 -1.30 -15.31
N TYR A 71 2.04 -0.17 -15.21
CA TYR A 71 1.55 1.05 -14.58
C TYR A 71 0.78 1.93 -15.55
N ARG A 72 -0.25 2.61 -15.02
CA ARG A 72 -0.99 3.64 -15.74
C ARG A 72 -1.20 4.86 -14.84
N PRO A 73 -1.11 6.09 -15.37
CA PRO A 73 -1.33 7.29 -14.57
C PRO A 73 -2.71 7.30 -13.92
N SER A 74 -2.75 7.48 -12.59
CA SER A 74 -3.98 7.46 -11.81
C SER A 74 -3.94 8.54 -10.73
N ASP A 75 -5.10 9.02 -10.30
CA ASP A 75 -5.18 10.07 -9.27
C ASP A 75 -4.58 9.59 -7.95
N ILE A 76 -4.95 8.37 -7.57
CA ILE A 76 -4.57 7.78 -6.28
C ILE A 76 -3.97 6.40 -6.51
N PHE A 77 -2.83 6.15 -5.88
CA PHE A 77 -2.26 4.82 -5.75
C PHE A 77 -2.52 4.27 -4.35
N LEU A 78 -2.88 2.99 -4.25
CA LEU A 78 -2.99 2.24 -3.01
C LEU A 78 -1.86 1.22 -2.94
N ALA A 79 -1.22 1.13 -1.78
CA ALA A 79 -0.25 0.10 -1.45
C ALA A 79 -0.66 -0.52 -0.10
N ILE A 80 -1.39 -1.63 -0.15
CA ILE A 80 -1.97 -2.28 1.01
C ILE A 80 -1.23 -3.59 1.26
N ASP A 81 -0.73 -3.81 2.47
CA ASP A 81 -0.08 -5.05 2.90
C ASP A 81 1.12 -5.48 2.04
N ILE A 82 1.81 -4.55 1.37
CA ILE A 82 2.91 -4.89 0.46
C ILE A 82 4.27 -4.42 0.95
N VAL A 83 4.34 -3.36 1.76
CA VAL A 83 5.62 -2.72 2.08
C VAL A 83 6.50 -3.63 2.93
N HIS A 84 5.90 -4.36 3.87
CA HIS A 84 6.64 -5.25 4.76
C HIS A 84 7.16 -6.54 4.12
N HIS A 85 6.71 -6.86 2.90
CA HIS A 85 7.26 -7.95 2.09
C HIS A 85 8.52 -7.56 1.33
N LEU A 86 8.89 -6.27 1.30
CA LEU A 86 9.92 -5.75 0.43
C LEU A 86 11.20 -5.39 1.17
N SER A 87 12.35 -5.69 0.54
CA SER A 87 13.62 -5.11 0.95
C SER A 87 13.63 -3.58 0.73
N ALA A 88 14.58 -2.87 1.33
CA ALA A 88 14.73 -1.44 1.11
C ALA A 88 14.95 -1.09 -0.37
N GLU A 89 15.73 -1.89 -1.09
CA GLU A 89 16.01 -1.71 -2.52
C GLU A 89 14.75 -1.93 -3.37
N LYS A 90 14.00 -3.00 -3.09
CA LYS A 90 12.75 -3.30 -3.81
C LYS A 90 11.65 -2.30 -3.49
N SER A 91 11.57 -1.85 -2.24
CA SER A 91 10.70 -0.74 -1.85
C SER A 91 11.02 0.52 -2.65
N LYS A 92 12.30 0.89 -2.78
CA LYS A 92 12.71 2.06 -3.58
C LYS A 92 12.33 1.90 -5.06
N GLU A 93 12.59 0.74 -5.65
CA GLU A 93 12.22 0.42 -7.04
C GLU A 93 10.72 0.56 -7.27
N LEU A 94 9.91 -0.06 -6.41
CA LEU A 94 8.46 0.00 -6.48
C LEU A 94 7.93 1.42 -6.32
N PHE A 95 8.38 2.15 -5.29
CA PHE A 95 7.87 3.49 -5.01
C PHE A 95 8.40 4.54 -6.00
N ASN A 96 9.47 4.27 -6.76
CA ASN A 96 9.77 5.06 -7.95
C ASN A 96 8.63 4.97 -8.97
N LEU A 97 8.17 3.77 -9.31
CA LEU A 97 7.07 3.58 -10.26
C LEU A 97 5.76 4.18 -9.74
N VAL A 98 5.44 3.95 -8.46
CA VAL A 98 4.22 4.49 -7.82
C VAL A 98 4.21 6.02 -7.83
N PHE A 99 5.25 6.67 -7.31
CA PHE A 99 5.28 8.15 -7.26
C PHE A 99 5.37 8.79 -8.65
N GLN A 100 6.00 8.12 -9.61
CA GLN A 100 6.06 8.59 -11.00
C GLN A 100 4.67 8.66 -11.65
N HIS A 101 3.78 7.71 -11.34
CA HIS A 101 2.47 7.58 -12.00
C HIS A 101 1.30 8.16 -11.19
N ALA A 102 1.49 8.43 -9.89
CA ALA A 102 0.48 9.04 -9.04
C ALA A 102 0.32 10.55 -9.33
N LYS A 103 -0.90 10.97 -9.68
CA LYS A 103 -1.19 12.37 -10.00
C LYS A 103 -1.54 13.21 -8.78
N LYS A 104 -2.14 12.62 -7.73
CA LYS A 104 -2.58 13.35 -6.53
C LYS A 104 -2.07 12.73 -5.25
N LYS A 105 -2.31 11.44 -5.02
CA LYS A 105 -1.99 10.80 -3.73
C LYS A 105 -1.40 9.39 -3.87
N VAL A 106 -0.64 9.00 -2.87
CA VAL A 106 -0.31 7.59 -2.60
C VAL A 106 -0.75 7.29 -1.17
N ILE A 107 -1.55 6.25 -0.97
CA ILE A 107 -2.05 5.83 0.33
C ILE A 107 -1.46 4.45 0.63
N ILE A 108 -0.82 4.33 1.79
CA ILE A 108 -0.22 3.08 2.26
C ILE A 108 -0.97 2.63 3.50
N ILE A 109 -1.37 1.36 3.51
CA ILE A 109 -1.93 0.68 4.68
C ILE A 109 -1.06 -0.55 4.92
N ASP A 110 -0.28 -0.56 5.99
CA ASP A 110 0.65 -1.66 6.24
C ASP A 110 0.68 -1.99 7.74
N PRO A 111 0.81 -3.26 8.15
CA PRO A 111 0.81 -3.66 9.55
C PRO A 111 1.88 -2.94 10.38
N ALA A 112 1.46 -2.30 11.47
CA ALA A 112 2.36 -1.67 12.45
C ALA A 112 2.76 -2.63 13.59
N PHE A 113 2.52 -3.94 13.42
CA PHE A 113 2.62 -4.96 14.48
C PHE A 113 4.03 -5.22 15.00
N VAL A 114 5.04 -4.52 14.49
CA VAL A 114 6.44 -4.74 14.85
C VAL A 114 6.81 -4.20 16.23
N SER A 115 5.88 -3.51 16.91
CA SER A 115 6.05 -3.16 18.33
C SER A 115 5.49 -4.22 19.30
N ILE A 116 4.57 -5.10 18.88
CA ILE A 116 3.91 -6.06 19.79
C ILE A 116 4.79 -7.30 20.00
N ALA A 117 5.37 -7.83 18.92
CA ALA A 117 6.25 -9.01 19.01
C ALA A 117 7.47 -8.78 19.91
N ARG A 118 7.96 -7.53 19.98
CA ARG A 118 9.13 -7.14 20.78
C ARG A 118 8.79 -6.69 22.20
N LYS A 119 7.54 -6.26 22.48
CA LYS A 119 7.08 -5.81 23.80
C LYS A 119 6.49 -6.93 24.68
N CYS A 120 5.98 -8.00 24.10
CA CYS A 120 5.14 -8.97 24.83
C CYS A 120 5.82 -10.33 25.14
N GLY A 121 7.15 -10.43 25.07
CA GLY A 121 7.87 -11.65 25.41
C GLY A 121 7.40 -12.87 24.60
N PRO A 122 7.20 -14.06 25.21
CA PRO A 122 6.78 -15.28 24.52
C PRO A 122 5.45 -15.14 23.75
N LEU A 123 4.50 -14.34 24.25
CA LEU A 123 3.22 -14.10 23.59
C LEU A 123 3.40 -13.26 22.31
N GLY A 124 4.34 -12.32 22.34
CA GLY A 124 4.73 -11.54 21.16
C GLY A 124 5.36 -12.43 20.07
N ALA A 125 6.18 -13.41 20.46
CA ALA A 125 6.76 -14.38 19.53
C ALA A 125 5.69 -15.29 18.90
N PHE A 126 4.72 -15.75 19.69
CA PHE A 126 3.58 -16.54 19.20
C PHE A 126 2.70 -15.74 18.23
N LEU A 127 2.36 -14.49 18.58
CA LEU A 127 1.59 -13.61 17.69
C LEU A 127 2.35 -13.34 16.39
N GLY A 128 3.66 -13.05 16.46
CA GLY A 128 4.50 -12.87 15.28
C GLY A 128 4.57 -14.11 14.39
N TRP A 129 4.61 -15.31 14.97
CA TRP A 129 4.50 -16.56 14.22
C TRP A 129 3.13 -16.72 13.56
N LEU A 130 2.04 -16.47 14.28
CA LEU A 130 0.67 -16.57 13.75
C LEU A 130 0.45 -15.60 12.58
N PHE A 131 0.92 -14.35 12.70
CA PHE A 131 0.84 -13.39 11.60
C PHE A 131 1.62 -13.85 10.39
N ARG A 132 2.86 -14.34 10.54
CA ARG A 132 3.64 -14.90 9.41
C ARG A 132 2.95 -16.05 8.70
N VAL A 133 2.21 -16.90 9.43
CA VAL A 133 1.46 -17.99 8.82
C VAL A 133 0.24 -17.46 8.05
N LEU A 134 -0.44 -16.44 8.58
CA LEU A 134 -1.60 -15.82 7.94
C LEU A 134 -1.24 -14.98 6.71
N ASP A 135 -0.08 -14.32 6.75
CA ASP A 135 0.42 -13.42 5.70
C ASP A 135 1.26 -14.13 4.62
N ASN A 136 1.39 -15.45 4.72
CA ASN A 136 2.07 -16.23 3.72
C ASN A 136 1.17 -16.36 2.49
N ASP A 137 1.32 -15.42 1.56
CA ASP A 137 0.66 -15.42 0.25
C ASP A 137 1.15 -16.56 -0.67
N GLY A 138 2.18 -17.30 -0.25
CA GLY A 138 2.81 -18.40 -0.99
C GLY A 138 3.81 -17.95 -2.06
N PHE A 139 4.05 -16.63 -2.20
CA PHE A 139 4.94 -16.04 -3.19
C PHE A 139 6.11 -15.28 -2.56
N THR A 140 5.97 -14.79 -1.32
CA THR A 140 7.01 -14.02 -0.64
C THR A 140 7.27 -14.53 0.78
N THR A 141 8.56 -14.64 1.15
CA THR A 141 8.98 -14.94 2.52
C THR A 141 9.34 -13.65 3.25
N ILE A 142 8.62 -13.34 4.33
CA ILE A 142 8.95 -12.21 5.21
C ILE A 142 10.16 -12.58 6.07
N ASP A 143 11.35 -12.14 5.66
CA ASP A 143 12.61 -12.42 6.37
C ASP A 143 12.61 -11.77 7.77
N ARG A 144 12.19 -10.51 7.86
CA ARG A 144 12.14 -9.75 9.12
C ARG A 144 11.12 -8.61 9.06
N TRP A 145 10.42 -8.42 10.17
CA TRP A 145 9.57 -7.27 10.41
C TRP A 145 10.38 -5.98 10.68
N MET A 146 10.04 -4.88 10.03
CA MET A 146 10.66 -3.56 10.24
C MET A 146 10.16 -2.88 11.52
N SER A 147 11.06 -2.38 12.38
CA SER A 147 10.64 -1.62 13.56
C SER A 147 9.86 -0.34 13.19
N GLU A 148 9.08 0.18 14.14
CA GLU A 148 8.35 1.44 13.95
C GLU A 148 9.26 2.61 13.52
N ARG A 149 10.49 2.65 14.03
CA ARG A 149 11.50 3.63 13.62
C ARG A 149 11.87 3.44 12.16
N GLU A 150 12.13 2.20 11.76
CA GLU A 150 12.48 1.88 10.36
C GLU A 150 11.34 2.24 9.40
N TYR A 151 10.08 1.96 9.75
CA TYR A 151 8.93 2.42 8.97
C TYR A 151 8.86 3.93 8.86
N ARG A 152 8.97 4.64 9.99
CA ARG A 152 8.91 6.10 9.99
C ARG A 152 10.03 6.69 9.14
N ASP A 153 11.24 6.19 9.29
CA ASP A 153 12.41 6.66 8.53
C ASP A 153 12.23 6.34 7.03
N LEU A 154 11.63 5.18 6.69
CA LEU A 154 11.28 4.79 5.31
C LEU A 154 10.23 5.73 4.70
N PHE A 155 9.15 6.02 5.42
CA PHE A 155 8.10 6.93 4.96
C PHE A 155 8.61 8.38 4.85
N GLN A 156 9.38 8.84 5.83
CA GLN A 156 9.99 10.18 5.81
C GLN A 156 11.04 10.33 4.71
N SER A 157 11.77 9.28 4.37
CA SER A 157 12.69 9.30 3.22
C SER A 157 11.97 9.09 1.88
N ARG A 158 10.63 8.88 1.89
CA ARG A 158 9.83 8.51 0.71
C ARG A 158 10.46 7.33 -0.02
N PHE A 159 10.88 6.32 0.73
CA PHE A 159 11.54 5.12 0.22
C PHE A 159 12.86 5.41 -0.54
N GLY A 160 13.42 6.61 -0.40
CA GLY A 160 14.56 7.06 -1.20
C GLY A 160 14.24 7.23 -2.69
N SER A 161 12.96 7.35 -3.04
CA SER A 161 12.48 7.55 -4.42
C SER A 161 12.88 8.92 -4.97
N VAL A 162 13.26 8.96 -6.24
CA VAL A 162 13.61 10.23 -6.94
C VAL A 162 12.40 11.11 -7.18
N TYR A 163 11.21 10.52 -7.29
CA TYR A 163 9.92 11.20 -7.49
C TYR A 163 9.21 11.49 -6.17
N GLY A 164 9.59 10.81 -5.08
CA GLY A 164 9.00 11.02 -3.76
C GLY A 164 9.15 12.45 -3.22
N LYS A 165 10.17 13.20 -3.68
CA LYS A 165 10.39 14.62 -3.30
C LYS A 165 9.20 15.54 -3.65
N ASP A 166 8.40 15.13 -4.63
CA ASP A 166 7.21 15.85 -5.10
C ASP A 166 6.00 15.61 -4.19
N PHE A 167 6.17 14.84 -3.11
CA PHE A 167 5.12 14.47 -2.19
C PHE A 167 5.42 14.89 -0.74
N GLU A 168 4.41 15.44 -0.09
CA GLU A 168 4.35 15.65 1.36
C GLU A 168 3.77 14.42 2.02
N VAL A 169 4.33 14.01 3.16
CA VAL A 169 3.93 12.77 3.85
C VAL A 169 3.28 13.10 5.18
N THR A 170 2.12 12.50 5.41
CA THR A 170 1.40 12.55 6.69
C THR A 170 1.28 11.12 7.22
N PRO A 171 2.24 10.65 8.03
CA PRO A 171 2.17 9.34 8.63
C PRO A 171 1.17 9.34 9.79
N GLN A 172 0.23 8.40 9.77
CA GLN A 172 -0.72 8.17 10.84
C GLN A 172 -0.67 6.70 11.28
N LYS A 173 -1.28 6.42 12.42
CA LYS A 173 -1.47 5.06 12.93
C LYS A 173 -2.93 4.85 13.28
N ILE A 174 -3.51 3.79 12.74
CA ILE A 174 -4.89 3.41 12.99
C ILE A 174 -4.90 1.95 13.43
N ILE A 175 -5.20 1.71 14.71
CA ILE A 175 -5.44 0.39 15.33
C ILE A 175 -4.49 -0.69 14.80
N GLY A 176 -3.19 -0.55 15.08
CA GLY A 176 -2.20 -1.58 14.71
C GLY A 176 -1.72 -1.53 13.26
N TYR A 177 -2.12 -0.54 12.46
CA TYR A 177 -1.63 -0.32 11.10
C TYR A 177 -1.00 1.07 10.96
N HIS A 178 0.02 1.15 10.11
CA HIS A 178 0.48 2.38 9.51
C HIS A 178 -0.53 2.77 8.44
N PHE A 179 -1.08 3.98 8.57
CA PHE A 179 -1.93 4.59 7.56
C PHE A 179 -1.21 5.86 7.10
N VAL A 180 -0.60 5.82 5.93
CA VAL A 180 0.30 6.89 5.47
C VAL A 180 -0.23 7.47 4.18
N VAL A 181 -0.40 8.79 4.18
CA VAL A 181 -0.83 9.52 2.98
C VAL A 181 0.32 10.36 2.48
N PHE A 182 0.68 10.16 1.22
CA PHE A 182 1.58 11.04 0.47
C PHE A 182 0.72 11.90 -0.45
N ASN A 183 0.71 13.20 -0.23
CA ASN A 183 0.02 14.17 -1.08
C ASN A 183 1.01 14.81 -2.03
N ARG A 184 0.72 14.79 -3.33
CA ARG A 184 1.53 15.48 -4.33
C ARG A 184 1.46 16.97 -4.06
N LYS A 185 2.61 17.62 -4.00
CA LYS A 185 2.70 19.08 -3.89
C LYS A 185 2.01 19.68 -5.11
N ALA A 186 1.24 20.73 -4.90
CA ALA A 186 0.77 21.53 -6.02
C ALA A 186 2.00 21.98 -6.82
N GLU A 187 2.00 21.74 -8.13
CA GLU A 187 2.97 22.39 -8.99
C GLU A 187 2.81 23.88 -8.74
N THR A 188 3.87 24.52 -8.23
CA THR A 188 3.96 25.97 -8.22
C THR A 188 4.01 26.32 -9.69
N LEU A 189 2.86 26.65 -10.26
CA LEU A 189 2.78 27.27 -11.58
C LEU A 189 3.68 28.50 -11.49
N SER A 190 4.90 28.36 -11.98
CA SER A 190 5.67 29.51 -12.39
C SER A 190 4.94 29.99 -13.62
N GLU A 191 4.09 30.99 -13.42
CA GLU A 191 3.58 31.83 -14.49
C GLU A 191 4.80 32.38 -15.23
N THR A 192 5.17 31.74 -16.34
CA THR A 192 6.04 32.29 -17.38
C THR A 192 5.21 33.06 -18.39
#